data_AF-A0A953F3Q1-F1
#
_entry.id   AF-A0A953F3Q1-F1
#
_cell.length_a   1.000
_cell.length_b   1.000
_cell.length_c   1.000
_cell.angle_alpha   90.00
_cell.angle_beta   90.00
_cell.angle_gamma   90.00
#
_symmetry.space_group_name_H-M   'P 1'
#
loop_
_entity.id
_entity.type
_entity.pdbx_description
1 polymer ?
#
loop_
_entity_poly.entity_id
_entity_poly.type
_entity_poly.pdbx_seq_one_letter_code
_entity_poly.pdbx_strand_id
1 'polypeptide(L)'
;MKTKVVVIAIALLAAPQVKAQKLLKKLAESSKPKEEKVDKTPVQIADMEGDFKDEFGYSGKYYSLDTLWKVDINYGRPVLDEKGRKQFTKVQTWKFIREENGQIINRLDRFTGVEIADRGYGNFRLVERMLEKGNIVCFSKDGGSNGNSYLLQLEKDVYGLAKVDIHKNLVLEYQNTYAKDPAKLEAYDKEIGAAKMQQIMNQYKQKEFDILREKWMKNPTYAAMAGKIGFMDDYRKVAYNRNEITEKTDAFATSFEIGKQSIFYRAYFKTPGAALCPGCELNNTYEMEGFKISRIELRKKASKWSRMIKQKFVEEDFFTAAPILVSFSENIADYAFLYCIYQNKDKFVHGKALKLKVTMTSNQDGVDKDVLAEGTISLLYKNENKDGFDKMMKWVEDVINE
;
A
#
# COMPACT_ATOMS: atom_id res chain seq x y z
N MET A 1 -11.33 -20.43 8.01
CA MET A 1 -11.94 -19.62 6.93
C MET A 1 -11.13 -18.34 6.62
N LYS A 2 -9.79 -18.38 6.64
CA LYS A 2 -8.93 -17.16 6.55
C LYS A 2 -7.94 -17.12 5.38
N THR A 3 -7.88 -18.17 4.55
CA THR A 3 -6.86 -18.28 3.49
C THR A 3 -7.41 -18.12 2.07
N LYS A 4 -8.75 -18.08 1.89
CA LYS A 4 -9.39 -18.04 0.56
C LYS A 4 -9.77 -16.64 0.05
N VAL A 5 -9.79 -15.62 0.91
CA VAL A 5 -10.22 -14.25 0.53
C VAL A 5 -9.11 -13.48 -0.19
N VAL A 6 -7.84 -13.79 0.09
CA VAL A 6 -6.69 -13.06 -0.49
C VAL A 6 -6.44 -13.41 -1.96
N VAL A 7 -6.84 -14.60 -2.42
CA VAL A 7 -6.61 -15.05 -3.81
C VAL A 7 -7.55 -14.35 -4.81
N ILE A 8 -8.70 -13.82 -4.37
CA ILE A 8 -9.69 -13.18 -5.24
C ILE A 8 -9.24 -11.78 -5.69
N ALA A 9 -8.49 -11.05 -4.85
CA ALA A 9 -7.99 -9.73 -5.18
C ALA A 9 -6.90 -9.73 -6.28
N ILE A 10 -6.13 -10.82 -6.42
CA ILE A 10 -5.05 -10.94 -7.42
C ILE A 10 -5.61 -11.49 -8.76
N ALA A 11 -6.68 -12.28 -8.74
CA ALA A 11 -7.26 -12.88 -9.95
C ALA A 11 -8.06 -11.88 -10.82
N LEU A 12 -8.48 -10.74 -10.27
CA LEU A 12 -9.22 -9.69 -11.00
C LEU A 12 -8.34 -8.84 -11.93
N LEU A 13 -7.03 -9.03 -11.92
CA LEU A 13 -6.10 -8.36 -12.83
C LEU A 13 -5.84 -9.13 -14.14
N ALA A 14 -6.38 -10.35 -14.36
CA ALA A 14 -6.00 -11.14 -15.54
C ALA A 14 -6.97 -12.22 -16.11
N ALA A 15 -8.28 -12.29 -15.76
CA ALA A 15 -9.17 -13.35 -16.30
C ALA A 15 -10.44 -12.83 -17.02
N PRO A 16 -10.86 -13.46 -18.15
CA PRO A 16 -12.13 -13.14 -18.81
C PRO A 16 -13.35 -13.61 -17.97
N GLN A 17 -14.33 -12.71 -17.86
CA GLN A 17 -15.44 -12.65 -16.89
C GLN A 17 -16.31 -13.92 -16.71
N VAL A 18 -16.31 -14.86 -17.66
CA VAL A 18 -17.32 -15.95 -17.70
C VAL A 18 -16.97 -17.17 -16.83
N LYS A 19 -15.68 -17.40 -16.50
CA LYS A 19 -15.26 -18.57 -15.70
C LYS A 19 -15.34 -18.35 -14.17
N ALA A 20 -15.31 -17.11 -13.69
CA ALA A 20 -15.38 -16.78 -12.26
C ALA A 20 -16.79 -17.02 -11.68
N GLN A 21 -17.84 -16.71 -12.44
CA GLN A 21 -19.24 -16.87 -12.03
C GLN A 21 -19.65 -18.35 -11.83
N LYS A 22 -19.08 -19.27 -12.61
CA LYS A 22 -19.42 -20.71 -12.54
C LYS A 22 -18.85 -21.41 -11.31
N LEU A 23 -17.74 -20.90 -10.75
CA LEU A 23 -17.10 -21.45 -9.55
C LEU A 23 -17.79 -20.98 -8.25
N LEU A 24 -18.31 -19.75 -8.23
CA LEU A 24 -19.03 -19.15 -7.09
C LEU A 24 -20.38 -19.84 -6.84
N LYS A 25 -21.11 -20.20 -7.90
CA LYS A 25 -22.41 -20.89 -7.79
C LYS A 25 -22.30 -22.28 -7.14
N LYS A 26 -21.19 -22.99 -7.36
CA LYS A 26 -20.95 -24.34 -6.80
C LYS A 26 -20.57 -24.35 -5.31
N LEU A 27 -20.14 -23.22 -4.74
CA LEU A 27 -19.72 -23.11 -3.35
C LEU A 27 -20.84 -22.63 -2.41
N ALA A 28 -21.91 -22.06 -2.96
CA ALA A 28 -23.07 -21.59 -2.19
C ALA A 28 -24.06 -22.71 -1.80
N GLU A 29 -23.95 -23.89 -2.41
CA GLU A 29 -24.95 -24.96 -2.27
C GLU A 29 -24.62 -26.03 -1.21
N SER A 30 -23.45 -25.99 -0.57
CA SER A 30 -23.11 -26.98 0.47
C SER A 30 -23.12 -26.36 1.88
N SER A 31 -24.06 -26.85 2.70
CA SER A 31 -24.14 -26.83 4.16
C SER A 31 -25.00 -25.75 4.82
N LYS A 32 -26.21 -26.15 5.23
CA LYS A 32 -26.91 -25.58 6.39
C LYS A 32 -27.45 -26.74 7.26
N PRO A 33 -27.10 -26.81 8.56
CA PRO A 33 -27.83 -27.61 9.54
C PRO A 33 -29.13 -26.90 9.96
N LYS A 34 -30.15 -27.70 10.30
CA LYS A 34 -31.44 -27.24 10.86
C LYS A 34 -31.32 -27.06 12.38
N GLU A 35 -31.64 -25.87 12.86
CA GLU A 35 -32.04 -25.61 14.26
C GLU A 35 -33.50 -25.13 14.30
N GLU A 36 -34.19 -25.46 15.39
CA GLU A 36 -35.62 -25.23 15.62
C GLU A 36 -36.01 -23.74 15.56
N LYS A 37 -37.15 -23.48 14.90
CA LYS A 37 -37.65 -22.15 14.58
C LYS A 37 -38.32 -21.48 15.78
N VAL A 38 -37.57 -20.60 16.43
CA VAL A 38 -38.15 -19.38 17.03
C VAL A 38 -38.20 -18.33 15.92
N ASP A 39 -39.38 -17.76 15.64
CA ASP A 39 -39.55 -16.68 14.67
C ASP A 39 -38.82 -15.41 15.17
N LYS A 40 -37.56 -15.27 14.76
CA LYS A 40 -36.69 -14.13 15.02
C LYS A 40 -36.71 -13.14 13.85
N THR A 41 -37.73 -13.18 13.00
CA THR A 41 -37.79 -12.34 11.80
C THR A 41 -37.92 -10.88 12.22
N PRO A 42 -36.95 -10.02 11.86
CA PRO A 42 -37.00 -8.60 12.20
C PRO A 42 -38.26 -7.93 11.63
N VAL A 43 -38.71 -6.84 12.25
CA VAL A 43 -39.91 -6.09 11.82
C VAL A 43 -39.51 -4.78 11.16
N GLN A 44 -40.06 -4.52 9.96
CA GLN A 44 -39.85 -3.29 9.19
C GLN A 44 -40.78 -2.19 9.72
N ILE A 45 -40.26 -0.98 9.91
CA ILE A 45 -41.04 0.20 10.33
C ILE A 45 -40.88 1.33 9.31
N ALA A 46 -41.84 2.26 9.31
CA ALA A 46 -41.83 3.50 8.53
C ALA A 46 -40.53 4.32 8.74
N ASP A 47 -40.12 5.01 7.68
CA ASP A 47 -38.89 5.81 7.62
C ASP A 47 -38.89 6.97 8.63
N MET A 48 -37.70 7.40 9.08
CA MET A 48 -37.56 8.62 9.87
C MET A 48 -37.86 9.88 9.03
N GLU A 49 -38.61 10.82 9.59
CA GLU A 49 -38.68 12.19 9.09
C GLU A 49 -37.43 12.96 9.54
N GLY A 50 -36.82 13.72 8.63
CA GLY A 50 -35.67 14.54 8.96
C GLY A 50 -35.14 15.34 7.76
N ASP A 51 -35.48 16.62 7.74
CA ASP A 51 -35.08 17.58 6.70
C ASP A 51 -33.83 18.38 7.11
N PHE A 52 -32.72 17.69 7.46
CA PHE A 52 -31.46 18.42 7.63
C PHE A 52 -30.94 18.90 6.28
N LYS A 53 -30.53 20.16 6.24
CA LYS A 53 -29.91 20.81 5.08
C LYS A 53 -28.60 21.45 5.50
N ASP A 54 -27.64 21.43 4.60
CA ASP A 54 -26.38 22.16 4.70
C ASP A 54 -25.97 22.65 3.31
N GLU A 55 -25.05 23.61 3.29
CA GLU A 55 -24.56 24.25 2.07
C GLU A 55 -23.80 23.30 1.11
N PHE A 56 -23.25 22.18 1.63
CA PHE A 56 -22.51 21.20 0.83
C PHE A 56 -23.37 20.04 0.35
N GLY A 57 -24.60 19.94 0.86
CA GLY A 57 -25.53 18.87 0.53
C GLY A 57 -25.15 17.52 1.13
N TYR A 58 -24.39 17.46 2.22
CA TYR A 58 -24.06 16.18 2.89
C TYR A 58 -25.20 15.64 3.76
N SER A 59 -26.01 16.53 4.31
CA SER A 59 -27.15 16.25 5.18
C SER A 59 -28.37 15.81 4.40
N GLY A 60 -29.31 15.21 5.12
CA GLY A 60 -30.62 14.81 4.62
C GLY A 60 -30.86 13.31 4.73
N LYS A 61 -31.86 12.83 3.99
CA LYS A 61 -32.30 11.44 3.98
C LYS A 61 -31.45 10.59 3.04
N TYR A 62 -31.00 9.44 3.52
CA TYR A 62 -30.26 8.44 2.75
C TYR A 62 -30.91 7.07 2.89
N TYR A 63 -31.04 6.36 1.79
CA TYR A 63 -31.43 4.96 1.72
C TYR A 63 -30.19 4.08 1.73
N SER A 64 -30.30 2.90 2.32
CA SER A 64 -29.20 1.95 2.48
C SER A 64 -29.47 0.66 1.71
N LEU A 65 -28.40 0.07 1.18
CA LEU A 65 -28.46 -1.19 0.43
C LEU A 65 -28.92 -2.33 1.37
N ASP A 66 -28.23 -2.49 2.51
CA ASP A 66 -28.59 -3.47 3.54
C ASP A 66 -29.51 -2.87 4.61
N THR A 67 -30.37 -3.72 5.17
CA THR A 67 -31.18 -3.39 6.36
C THR A 67 -30.29 -3.14 7.58
N LEU A 68 -30.59 -2.07 8.30
CA LEU A 68 -29.85 -1.61 9.47
C LEU A 68 -30.65 -1.87 10.73
N TRP A 69 -29.98 -2.24 11.83
CA TRP A 69 -30.63 -2.24 13.13
C TRP A 69 -31.01 -0.82 13.53
N LYS A 70 -32.25 -0.66 13.96
CA LYS A 70 -32.67 0.56 14.64
C LYS A 70 -32.03 0.57 16.02
N VAL A 71 -31.40 1.67 16.41
CA VAL A 71 -30.69 1.75 17.68
C VAL A 71 -31.32 2.81 18.57
N ASP A 72 -31.55 2.46 19.83
CA ASP A 72 -31.81 3.44 20.89
C ASP A 72 -30.50 4.17 21.18
N ILE A 73 -30.47 5.45 20.85
CA ILE A 73 -29.27 6.30 20.93
C ILE A 73 -28.82 6.58 22.38
N ASN A 74 -29.71 6.45 23.36
CA ASN A 74 -29.37 6.63 24.77
C ASN A 74 -28.60 5.43 25.32
N TYR A 75 -28.89 4.24 24.79
CA TYR A 75 -28.34 2.97 25.32
C TYR A 75 -27.46 2.20 24.34
N GLY A 76 -27.39 2.61 23.07
CA GLY A 76 -26.63 1.93 22.01
C GLY A 76 -27.13 0.52 21.70
N ARG A 77 -28.41 0.21 21.98
CA ARG A 77 -29.00 -1.14 21.84
C ARG A 77 -30.06 -1.17 20.74
N PRO A 78 -30.28 -2.32 20.08
CA PRO A 78 -31.36 -2.45 19.11
C PRO A 78 -32.72 -2.10 19.73
N VAL A 79 -33.52 -1.29 19.04
CA VAL A 79 -34.90 -1.02 19.45
C VAL A 79 -35.73 -2.30 19.28
N LEU A 80 -36.51 -2.63 20.30
CA LEU A 80 -37.39 -3.80 20.31
C LEU A 80 -38.85 -3.36 20.12
N ASP A 81 -39.64 -4.15 19.40
CA ASP A 81 -41.10 -4.00 19.37
C ASP A 81 -41.75 -4.47 20.69
N GLU A 82 -43.07 -4.32 20.80
CA GLU A 82 -43.86 -4.76 21.96
C GLU A 82 -43.73 -6.26 22.26
N LYS A 83 -43.21 -7.06 21.31
CA LYS A 83 -42.98 -8.49 21.42
C LYS A 83 -41.50 -8.84 21.63
N GLY A 84 -40.64 -7.85 21.88
CA GLY A 84 -39.20 -8.03 22.10
C GLY A 84 -38.39 -8.31 20.83
N ARG A 85 -38.96 -8.11 19.63
CA ARG A 85 -38.27 -8.35 18.35
C ARG A 85 -37.51 -7.11 17.90
N LYS A 86 -36.30 -7.31 17.40
CA LYS A 86 -35.45 -6.21 16.92
C LYS A 86 -36.06 -5.53 15.69
N GLN A 87 -36.04 -4.21 15.71
CA GLN A 87 -36.54 -3.37 14.62
C GLN A 87 -35.40 -3.02 13.65
N PHE A 88 -35.74 -2.88 12.36
CA PHE A 88 -34.79 -2.47 11.33
C PHE A 88 -35.34 -1.34 10.45
N THR A 89 -34.42 -0.62 9.79
CA THR A 89 -34.70 0.45 8.83
C THR A 89 -33.80 0.29 7.60
N LYS A 90 -34.25 0.80 6.45
CA LYS A 90 -33.39 1.04 5.29
C LYS A 90 -33.04 2.51 5.10
N VAL A 91 -33.54 3.38 5.95
CA VAL A 91 -33.34 4.82 5.88
C VAL A 91 -32.50 5.30 7.05
N GLN A 92 -31.58 6.20 6.73
CA GLN A 92 -30.83 7.00 7.68
C GLN A 92 -31.05 8.48 7.41
N THR A 93 -30.99 9.28 8.47
CA THR A 93 -30.93 10.73 8.36
C THR A 93 -29.53 11.17 8.78
N TRP A 94 -28.90 12.05 8.01
CA TRP A 94 -27.54 12.54 8.28
C TRP A 94 -27.56 14.05 8.54
N LYS A 95 -26.78 14.51 9.52
CA LYS A 95 -26.59 15.92 9.87
C LYS A 95 -25.10 16.26 9.81
N PHE A 96 -24.72 17.12 8.88
CA PHE A 96 -23.36 17.66 8.81
C PHE A 96 -23.26 18.96 9.59
N ILE A 97 -22.24 19.07 10.42
CA ILE A 97 -21.96 20.23 11.28
C ILE A 97 -20.55 20.69 10.95
N ARG A 98 -20.45 21.82 10.24
CA ARG A 98 -19.18 22.43 9.87
C ARG A 98 -18.52 23.09 11.09
N GLU A 99 -19.28 23.91 11.81
CA GLU A 99 -18.80 24.73 12.92
C GLU A 99 -19.72 24.57 14.14
N GLU A 100 -19.14 24.53 15.34
CA GLU A 100 -19.85 24.48 16.61
C GLU A 100 -19.06 25.35 17.61
N ASN A 101 -19.73 26.30 18.28
CA ASN A 101 -19.12 27.22 19.25
C ASN A 101 -17.89 27.99 18.72
N GLY A 102 -17.91 28.44 17.45
CA GLY A 102 -16.79 29.18 16.86
C GLY A 102 -15.63 28.30 16.39
N GLN A 103 -15.75 26.98 16.49
CA GLN A 103 -14.71 26.02 16.08
C GLN A 103 -15.15 25.19 14.89
N ILE A 104 -14.30 25.08 13.88
CA ILE A 104 -14.50 24.18 12.74
C ILE A 104 -14.33 22.74 13.23
N ILE A 105 -15.40 21.95 13.19
CA ILE A 105 -15.41 20.55 13.67
C ILE A 105 -15.63 19.52 12.56
N ASN A 106 -16.24 19.91 11.44
CA ASN A 106 -16.55 19.07 10.27
C ASN A 106 -17.07 17.67 10.62
N ARG A 107 -18.08 17.62 11.48
CA ARG A 107 -18.67 16.38 12.01
C ARG A 107 -19.87 15.97 11.17
N LEU A 108 -19.98 14.69 10.85
CA LEU A 108 -21.17 14.08 10.25
C LEU A 108 -21.78 13.10 11.25
N ASP A 109 -22.98 13.44 11.70
CA ASP A 109 -23.78 12.62 12.61
C ASP A 109 -24.81 11.82 11.80
N ARG A 110 -24.94 10.53 12.12
CA ARG A 110 -25.80 9.58 11.40
C ARG A 110 -26.84 8.98 12.35
N PHE A 111 -28.09 8.95 11.91
CA PHE A 111 -29.24 8.51 12.72
C PHE A 111 -29.95 7.34 12.05
N THR A 112 -30.23 6.27 12.81
CA THR A 112 -30.90 5.04 12.34
C THR A 112 -32.16 4.67 13.15
N GLY A 113 -32.68 5.55 14.03
CA GLY A 113 -33.82 5.25 14.92
C GLY A 113 -34.51 6.48 15.53
N VAL A 114 -35.61 6.27 16.26
CA VAL A 114 -36.49 7.34 16.76
C VAL A 114 -35.75 8.22 17.74
N GLU A 115 -35.93 9.53 17.60
CA GLU A 115 -35.28 10.64 18.31
C GLU A 115 -33.95 11.12 17.73
N ILE A 116 -33.91 12.42 17.47
CA ILE A 116 -32.71 13.23 17.25
C ILE A 116 -32.26 13.68 18.65
N ALA A 117 -31.90 12.77 19.55
CA ALA A 117 -31.09 13.20 20.69
C ALA A 117 -29.68 13.46 20.15
N ASP A 118 -29.00 14.50 20.64
CA ASP A 118 -27.72 15.07 20.18
C ASP A 118 -26.52 14.09 20.11
N ARG A 119 -26.74 12.79 20.23
CA ARG A 119 -25.73 11.73 20.12
C ARG A 119 -25.99 10.89 18.87
N GLY A 120 -25.43 11.34 17.76
CA GLY A 120 -25.38 10.55 16.52
C GLY A 120 -24.73 9.18 16.74
N TYR A 121 -25.22 8.16 16.04
CA TYR A 121 -24.64 6.82 16.08
C TYR A 121 -23.34 6.81 15.27
N GLY A 122 -22.26 7.28 15.89
CA GLY A 122 -20.91 7.35 15.32
C GLY A 122 -20.65 8.66 14.59
N ASN A 123 -19.91 9.54 15.27
CA ASN A 123 -19.45 10.80 14.71
C ASN A 123 -18.35 10.50 13.68
N PHE A 124 -18.62 10.74 12.41
CA PHE A 124 -17.56 10.78 11.40
C PHE A 124 -17.03 12.21 11.28
N ARG A 125 -15.77 12.38 10.92
CA ARG A 125 -15.16 13.68 10.64
C ARG A 125 -14.67 13.74 9.20
N LEU A 126 -14.90 14.85 8.53
CA LEU A 126 -14.42 15.07 7.17
C LEU A 126 -12.90 14.95 7.13
N VAL A 127 -12.38 14.16 6.20
CA VAL A 127 -10.94 14.06 5.94
C VAL A 127 -10.57 15.19 4.96
N GLU A 128 -10.31 16.38 5.50
CA GLU A 128 -10.08 17.60 4.70
C GLU A 128 -8.97 17.41 3.66
N ARG A 129 -7.88 16.71 4.01
CA ARG A 129 -6.79 16.41 3.07
C ARG A 129 -7.26 15.64 1.82
N MET A 130 -8.25 14.75 1.94
CA MET A 130 -8.80 14.03 0.78
C MET A 130 -9.68 14.93 -0.08
N LEU A 131 -10.40 15.87 0.53
CA LEU A 131 -11.18 16.87 -0.18
C LEU A 131 -10.27 17.87 -0.91
N GLU A 132 -9.34 18.50 -0.20
CA GLU A 132 -8.46 19.55 -0.73
C GLU A 132 -7.51 19.05 -1.82
N LYS A 133 -6.87 17.90 -1.61
CA LYS A 133 -5.86 17.37 -2.54
C LYS A 133 -6.44 16.40 -3.57
N GLY A 134 -7.53 15.72 -3.21
CA GLY A 134 -8.11 14.65 -4.00
C GLY A 134 -9.40 15.03 -4.73
N ASN A 135 -10.09 16.08 -4.27
CA ASN A 135 -11.49 16.34 -4.54
C ASN A 135 -12.38 15.13 -4.20
N ILE A 136 -12.08 14.46 -3.08
CA ILE A 136 -12.79 13.26 -2.62
C ILE A 136 -13.44 13.56 -1.28
N VAL A 137 -14.77 13.48 -1.23
CA VAL A 137 -15.53 13.58 0.01
C VAL A 137 -15.41 12.25 0.76
N CYS A 138 -14.67 12.26 1.86
CA CYS A 138 -14.49 11.12 2.73
C CYS A 138 -14.66 11.58 4.17
N PHE A 139 -15.50 10.87 4.93
CA PHE A 139 -15.57 11.03 6.37
C PHE A 139 -14.96 9.82 7.05
N SER A 140 -14.15 10.05 8.08
CA SER A 140 -13.49 9.00 8.84
C SER A 140 -13.99 8.94 10.27
N LYS A 141 -14.06 7.74 10.81
CA LYS A 141 -14.24 7.48 12.23
C LYS A 141 -13.13 6.56 12.70
N ASP A 142 -12.44 6.97 13.76
CA ASP A 142 -11.43 6.12 14.39
C ASP A 142 -12.09 4.85 14.93
N GLY A 143 -11.57 3.71 14.48
CA GLY A 143 -12.04 2.37 14.88
C GLY A 143 -11.13 1.70 15.91
N GLY A 144 -10.11 2.40 16.41
CA GLY A 144 -9.08 1.87 17.29
C GLY A 144 -8.14 0.89 16.57
N SER A 145 -7.70 -0.16 17.27
CA SER A 145 -6.68 -1.11 16.80
C SER A 145 -7.05 -1.95 15.55
N ASN A 146 -8.29 -1.88 15.08
CA ASN A 146 -8.81 -2.71 13.98
C ASN A 146 -9.04 -1.93 12.66
N GLY A 147 -8.51 -0.71 12.53
CA GLY A 147 -8.58 0.13 11.33
C GLY A 147 -9.69 1.19 11.39
N ASN A 148 -9.56 2.21 10.54
CA ASN A 148 -10.52 3.32 10.49
C ASN A 148 -11.76 2.92 9.67
N SER A 149 -12.91 3.47 10.02
CA SER A 149 -14.10 3.37 9.17
C SER A 149 -14.17 4.59 8.27
N TYR A 150 -14.21 4.38 6.97
CA TYR A 150 -14.38 5.44 5.96
C TYR A 150 -15.79 5.38 5.40
N LEU A 151 -16.44 6.54 5.36
CA LEU A 151 -17.65 6.82 4.59
C LEU A 151 -17.25 7.70 3.41
N LEU A 152 -17.05 7.07 2.25
CA LEU A 152 -16.46 7.69 1.07
C LEU A 152 -17.50 7.86 -0.02
N GLN A 153 -17.56 9.04 -0.64
CA GLN A 153 -18.46 9.30 -1.76
C GLN A 153 -18.00 8.54 -3.00
N LEU A 154 -18.81 7.58 -3.47
CA LEU A 154 -18.53 6.73 -4.64
C LEU A 154 -18.92 7.43 -5.94
N GLU A 155 -19.98 8.23 -5.87
CA GLU A 155 -20.47 9.14 -6.90
C GLU A 155 -21.38 10.17 -6.23
N LYS A 156 -21.84 11.17 -6.98
CA LYS A 156 -22.68 12.24 -6.42
C LYS A 156 -23.89 11.65 -5.67
N ASP A 157 -23.99 12.01 -4.38
CA ASP A 157 -25.02 11.59 -3.42
C ASP A 157 -25.06 10.09 -3.09
N VAL A 158 -24.00 9.32 -3.40
CA VAL A 158 -23.86 7.90 -3.06
C VAL A 158 -22.55 7.67 -2.30
N TYR A 159 -22.64 6.97 -1.17
CA TYR A 159 -21.52 6.79 -0.25
C TYR A 159 -21.35 5.32 0.13
N GLY A 160 -20.10 4.84 0.14
CA GLY A 160 -19.72 3.54 0.64
C GLY A 160 -19.15 3.64 2.05
N LEU A 161 -19.57 2.74 2.94
CA LEU A 161 -19.01 2.59 4.26
C LEU A 161 -18.16 1.33 4.32
N ALA A 162 -16.90 1.46 4.71
CA ALA A 162 -16.00 0.32 4.88
C ALA A 162 -15.01 0.53 6.03
N LYS A 163 -14.50 -0.57 6.58
CA LYS A 163 -13.25 -0.56 7.33
C LYS A 163 -12.09 -0.55 6.36
N VAL A 164 -11.11 0.31 6.64
CA VAL A 164 -9.92 0.49 5.81
C VAL A 164 -8.65 0.38 6.64
N ASP A 165 -7.63 -0.21 6.03
CA ASP A 165 -6.25 -0.06 6.47
C ASP A 165 -5.71 1.23 5.85
N ILE A 166 -5.58 2.27 6.67
CA ILE A 166 -5.12 3.60 6.22
C ILE A 166 -3.66 3.59 5.75
N HIS A 167 -2.84 2.67 6.27
CA HIS A 167 -1.42 2.58 5.90
C HIS A 167 -1.25 1.87 4.57
N LYS A 168 -2.14 0.92 4.26
CA LYS A 168 -2.13 0.20 2.98
C LYS A 168 -3.07 0.78 1.93
N ASN A 169 -3.91 1.76 2.31
CA ASN A 169 -5.01 2.27 1.49
C ASN A 169 -5.91 1.14 0.97
N LEU A 170 -6.22 0.16 1.84
CA LEU A 170 -6.91 -1.07 1.46
C LEU A 170 -8.27 -1.16 2.15
N VAL A 171 -9.31 -1.47 1.39
CA VAL A 171 -10.64 -1.85 1.91
C VAL A 171 -10.54 -3.24 2.55
N LEU A 172 -10.70 -3.30 3.87
CA LEU A 172 -10.65 -4.56 4.64
C LEU A 172 -12.01 -5.24 4.68
N GLU A 173 -13.06 -4.45 4.90
CA GLU A 173 -14.42 -4.94 5.07
C GLU A 173 -15.40 -3.87 4.58
N TYR A 174 -16.09 -4.13 3.47
CA TYR A 174 -17.15 -3.26 2.97
C TYR A 174 -18.46 -3.55 3.69
N GLN A 175 -19.04 -2.52 4.31
CA GLN A 175 -20.18 -2.68 5.21
C GLN A 175 -21.50 -2.40 4.52
N ASN A 176 -21.64 -1.25 3.84
CA ASN A 176 -22.91 -0.84 3.22
C ASN A 176 -22.71 0.29 2.19
N THR A 177 -23.72 0.49 1.34
CA THR A 177 -23.85 1.62 0.42
C THR A 177 -25.06 2.45 0.82
N TYR A 178 -24.93 3.78 0.75
CA TYR A 178 -25.98 4.75 1.06
C TYR A 178 -26.20 5.67 -0.13
N ALA A 179 -27.44 6.04 -0.44
CA ALA A 179 -27.77 6.96 -1.52
C ALA A 179 -28.95 7.86 -1.14
N LYS A 180 -28.94 9.13 -1.57
CA LYS A 180 -30.13 9.99 -1.42
C LYS A 180 -31.29 9.54 -2.30
N ASP A 181 -30.96 9.06 -3.50
CA ASP A 181 -31.91 8.46 -4.44
C ASP A 181 -31.84 6.93 -4.32
N PRO A 182 -32.92 6.26 -3.87
CA PRO A 182 -32.91 4.80 -3.68
C PRO A 182 -32.73 4.04 -4.99
N ALA A 183 -33.11 4.60 -6.14
CA ALA A 183 -32.95 3.93 -7.44
C ALA A 183 -31.47 3.69 -7.78
N LYS A 184 -30.57 4.57 -7.30
CA LYS A 184 -29.12 4.39 -7.50
C LYS A 184 -28.56 3.14 -6.82
N LEU A 185 -29.21 2.64 -5.76
CA LEU A 185 -28.76 1.44 -5.05
C LEU A 185 -28.89 0.16 -5.90
N GLU A 186 -29.74 0.15 -6.94
CA GLU A 186 -29.90 -0.99 -7.84
C GLU A 186 -28.60 -1.32 -8.61
N ALA A 187 -27.72 -0.33 -8.79
CA ALA A 187 -26.42 -0.51 -9.44
C ALA A 187 -25.32 -1.02 -8.49
N TYR A 188 -25.63 -1.26 -7.21
CA TYR A 188 -24.65 -1.63 -6.19
C TYR A 188 -25.01 -2.94 -5.51
N ASP A 189 -23.99 -3.79 -5.38
CA ASP A 189 -23.89 -4.76 -4.30
C ASP A 189 -22.63 -4.45 -3.47
N LYS A 190 -22.34 -5.29 -2.46
CA LYS A 190 -21.15 -5.10 -1.62
C LYS A 190 -19.83 -5.22 -2.40
N GLU A 191 -19.78 -6.05 -3.43
CA GLU A 191 -18.57 -6.26 -4.22
C GLU A 191 -18.32 -5.04 -5.12
N ILE A 192 -19.36 -4.55 -5.81
CA ILE A 192 -19.32 -3.34 -6.63
C ILE A 192 -18.96 -2.12 -5.77
N GLY A 193 -19.61 -1.97 -4.60
CA GLY A 193 -19.33 -0.91 -3.66
C GLY A 193 -17.87 -0.93 -3.16
N ALA A 194 -17.37 -2.11 -2.79
CA ALA A 194 -15.98 -2.29 -2.38
C ALA A 194 -14.99 -1.97 -3.50
N ALA A 195 -15.26 -2.43 -4.73
CA ALA A 195 -14.41 -2.20 -5.89
C ALA A 195 -14.33 -0.70 -6.24
N LYS A 196 -15.48 0.00 -6.30
CA LYS A 196 -15.52 1.45 -6.55
C LYS A 196 -14.79 2.23 -5.46
N MET A 197 -14.98 1.86 -4.19
CA MET A 197 -14.29 2.51 -3.07
C MET A 197 -12.77 2.31 -3.16
N GLN A 198 -12.32 1.09 -3.41
CA GLN A 198 -10.90 0.78 -3.58
C GLN A 198 -10.30 1.53 -4.78
N GLN A 199 -11.04 1.64 -5.88
CA GLN A 199 -10.62 2.42 -7.05
C GLN A 199 -10.39 3.89 -6.71
N ILE A 200 -11.32 4.54 -5.99
CA ILE A 200 -11.19 5.95 -5.60
C ILE A 200 -10.00 6.13 -4.64
N MET A 201 -9.81 5.23 -3.67
CA MET A 201 -8.65 5.26 -2.77
C MET A 201 -7.33 5.12 -3.54
N ASN A 202 -7.26 4.24 -4.53
CA ASN A 202 -6.08 4.09 -5.38
C ASN A 202 -5.83 5.35 -6.23
N GLN A 203 -6.88 5.95 -6.79
CA GLN A 203 -6.78 7.21 -7.54
C GLN A 203 -6.27 8.36 -6.66
N TYR A 204 -6.74 8.45 -5.42
CA TYR A 204 -6.24 9.43 -4.46
C TYR A 204 -4.74 9.23 -4.21
N LYS A 205 -4.34 8.00 -3.90
CA LYS A 205 -2.93 7.67 -3.66
C LYS A 205 -2.05 8.00 -4.86
N GLN A 206 -2.53 7.73 -6.08
CA GLN A 206 -1.82 8.10 -7.30
C GLN A 206 -1.65 9.62 -7.43
N LYS A 207 -2.68 10.41 -7.15
CA LYS A 207 -2.56 11.89 -7.12
C LYS A 207 -1.55 12.37 -6.08
N GLU A 208 -1.50 11.75 -4.90
CA GLU A 208 -0.48 12.09 -3.90
C GLU A 208 0.94 11.81 -4.39
N PHE A 209 1.14 10.68 -5.09
CA PHE A 209 2.41 10.40 -5.74
C PHE A 209 2.73 11.37 -6.87
N ASP A 210 1.75 11.82 -7.67
CA ASP A 210 1.99 12.78 -8.73
C ASP A 210 2.44 14.14 -8.16
N ILE A 211 1.80 14.63 -7.08
CA ILE A 211 2.22 15.85 -6.36
C ILE A 211 3.64 15.71 -5.81
N LEU A 212 3.96 14.57 -5.20
CA LEU A 212 5.31 14.31 -4.69
C LEU A 212 6.33 14.22 -5.82
N ARG A 213 5.99 13.58 -6.94
CA ARG A 213 6.84 13.52 -8.13
C ARG A 213 7.13 14.91 -8.65
N GLU A 214 6.13 15.78 -8.79
CA GLU A 214 6.32 17.17 -9.20
C GLU A 214 7.23 17.94 -8.24
N LYS A 215 7.04 17.78 -6.92
CA LYS A 215 7.93 18.34 -5.90
C LYS A 215 9.38 17.88 -6.15
N TRP A 216 9.58 16.58 -6.34
CA TRP A 216 10.91 16.02 -6.51
C TRP A 216 11.56 16.40 -7.84
N MET A 217 10.80 16.48 -8.93
CA MET A 217 11.31 16.90 -10.23
C MET A 217 11.81 18.36 -10.25
N LYS A 218 11.43 19.19 -9.27
CA LYS A 218 12.01 20.54 -9.08
C LYS A 218 13.43 20.50 -8.50
N ASN A 219 13.84 19.41 -7.87
CA ASN A 219 15.21 19.22 -7.39
C ASN A 219 16.10 18.76 -8.56
N PRO A 220 17.20 19.48 -8.88
CA PRO A 220 18.06 19.16 -10.02
C PRO A 220 18.68 17.76 -9.96
N THR A 221 19.11 17.32 -8.78
CA THR A 221 19.71 15.99 -8.59
C THR A 221 18.69 14.90 -8.83
N TYR A 222 17.49 15.04 -8.26
CA TYR A 222 16.42 14.09 -8.48
C TYR A 222 16.03 14.02 -9.97
N ALA A 223 15.81 15.17 -10.62
CA ALA A 223 15.43 15.23 -12.02
C ALA A 223 16.47 14.54 -12.93
N ALA A 224 17.75 14.71 -12.64
CA ALA A 224 18.84 14.04 -13.38
C ALA A 224 18.92 12.53 -13.10
N MET A 225 18.53 12.10 -11.90
CA MET A 225 18.70 10.73 -11.41
C MET A 225 17.42 9.88 -11.45
N ALA A 226 16.24 10.42 -11.73
CA ALA A 226 14.99 9.67 -11.72
C ALA A 226 15.04 8.40 -12.61
N GLY A 227 14.84 7.23 -12.00
CA GLY A 227 14.98 5.92 -12.63
C GLY A 227 16.42 5.39 -12.68
N LYS A 228 17.36 6.02 -11.98
CA LYS A 228 18.78 5.66 -11.97
C LYS A 228 19.28 5.30 -10.57
N ILE A 229 20.39 4.58 -10.54
CA ILE A 229 21.15 4.30 -9.33
C ILE A 229 22.45 5.10 -9.37
N GLY A 230 22.65 5.96 -8.37
CA GLY A 230 23.91 6.65 -8.11
C GLY A 230 24.74 5.88 -7.09
N PHE A 231 26.04 5.73 -7.33
CA PHE A 231 26.93 5.00 -6.45
C PHE A 231 27.86 5.95 -5.71
N MET A 232 28.22 5.63 -4.47
CA MET A 232 29.04 6.48 -3.61
C MET A 232 29.91 5.62 -2.68
N ASP A 233 31.00 6.19 -2.20
CA ASP A 233 31.96 5.57 -1.28
C ASP A 233 31.65 5.85 0.20
N ASP A 234 30.77 6.82 0.47
CA ASP A 234 30.32 7.19 1.80
C ASP A 234 28.82 7.50 1.76
N TYR A 235 28.01 6.79 2.55
CA TYR A 235 26.57 7.00 2.63
C TYR A 235 26.19 8.41 3.12
N ARG A 236 27.10 9.12 3.80
CA ARG A 236 26.90 10.50 4.27
C ARG A 236 26.91 11.53 3.15
N LYS A 237 27.31 11.14 1.93
CA LYS A 237 27.23 12.00 0.73
C LYS A 237 25.79 12.24 0.27
N VAL A 238 24.83 11.51 0.81
CA VAL A 238 23.40 11.68 0.53
C VAL A 238 22.61 11.82 1.82
N ALA A 239 21.46 12.49 1.75
CA ALA A 239 20.61 12.66 2.94
C ALA A 239 20.14 11.29 3.47
N TYR A 240 20.39 10.99 4.74
CA TYR A 240 19.85 9.76 5.34
C TYR A 240 18.31 9.78 5.40
N ASN A 241 17.74 10.98 5.61
CA ASN A 241 16.30 11.18 5.65
C ASN A 241 15.68 11.08 4.24
N ARG A 242 14.60 10.30 4.12
CA ARG A 242 13.87 10.09 2.85
C ARG A 242 12.90 11.22 2.48
N ASN A 243 12.88 12.28 3.29
CA ASN A 243 12.03 13.44 3.09
C ASN A 243 12.76 14.64 2.47
N GLU A 244 14.05 14.51 2.17
CA GLU A 244 14.86 15.55 1.56
C GLU A 244 15.94 14.99 0.63
N ILE A 245 16.42 15.85 -0.27
CA ILE A 245 17.54 15.59 -1.19
C ILE A 245 18.46 16.79 -1.06
N THR A 246 19.59 16.60 -0.39
CA THR A 246 20.60 17.64 -0.16
C THR A 246 21.84 17.41 -1.01
N GLU A 247 22.01 16.19 -1.52
CA GLU A 247 23.09 15.81 -2.40
C GLU A 247 23.02 16.47 -3.79
N LYS A 248 24.19 16.65 -4.38
CA LYS A 248 24.39 17.04 -5.78
C LYS A 248 24.76 15.81 -6.62
N THR A 249 24.61 15.90 -7.94
CA THR A 249 24.91 14.77 -8.85
C THR A 249 26.39 14.37 -8.87
N ASP A 250 27.30 15.28 -8.54
CA ASP A 250 28.74 15.04 -8.41
C ASP A 250 29.11 14.20 -7.17
N ALA A 251 28.16 13.97 -6.25
CA ALA A 251 28.31 13.01 -5.16
C ALA A 251 28.42 11.56 -5.67
N PHE A 252 27.96 11.28 -6.90
CA PHE A 252 27.94 9.94 -7.47
C PHE A 252 29.17 9.64 -8.31
N ALA A 253 29.84 8.55 -7.97
CA ALA A 253 30.98 8.04 -8.71
C ALA A 253 30.53 7.16 -9.89
N THR A 254 31.35 7.15 -10.94
CA THR A 254 31.21 6.26 -12.10
C THR A 254 32.20 5.10 -12.07
N SER A 255 33.18 5.15 -11.17
CA SER A 255 34.23 4.16 -11.02
C SER A 255 34.69 4.04 -9.57
N PHE A 256 35.02 2.82 -9.14
CA PHE A 256 35.63 2.53 -7.85
C PHE A 256 36.81 1.56 -7.98
N GLU A 257 37.79 1.73 -7.11
CA GLU A 257 38.83 0.73 -6.88
C GLU A 257 38.26 -0.38 -5.98
N ILE A 258 38.05 -1.57 -6.54
CA ILE A 258 37.50 -2.71 -5.80
C ILE A 258 38.52 -3.20 -4.76
N GLY A 259 38.04 -3.57 -3.57
CA GLY A 259 38.89 -3.99 -2.45
C GLY A 259 39.47 -2.85 -1.61
N LYS A 260 39.35 -1.58 -2.04
CA LYS A 260 39.91 -0.43 -1.30
C LYS A 260 38.93 0.23 -0.34
N GLN A 261 37.74 0.54 -0.86
CA GLN A 261 36.76 1.37 -0.17
C GLN A 261 35.38 0.73 -0.17
N SER A 262 34.56 1.11 0.80
CA SER A 262 33.16 0.74 0.86
C SER A 262 32.41 1.28 -0.35
N ILE A 263 31.35 0.58 -0.76
CA ILE A 263 30.49 0.98 -1.86
C ILE A 263 29.05 0.96 -1.38
N PHE A 264 28.40 2.12 -1.51
CA PHE A 264 27.00 2.35 -1.24
C PHE A 264 26.32 2.79 -2.53
N TYR A 265 24.99 2.75 -2.56
CA TYR A 265 24.23 3.28 -3.68
C TYR A 265 22.95 3.94 -3.22
N ARG A 266 22.39 4.83 -4.02
CA ARG A 266 21.05 5.40 -3.86
C ARG A 266 20.30 5.25 -5.16
N ALA A 267 19.16 4.57 -5.09
CA ALA A 267 18.25 4.47 -6.20
C ALA A 267 17.22 5.59 -6.11
N TYR A 268 16.95 6.22 -7.25
CA TYR A 268 15.89 7.19 -7.43
C TYR A 268 14.86 6.60 -8.37
N PHE A 269 13.60 6.58 -7.96
CA PHE A 269 12.52 5.93 -8.68
C PHE A 269 11.67 6.95 -9.40
N LYS A 270 11.20 6.66 -10.62
CA LYS A 270 10.21 7.51 -11.29
C LYS A 270 8.84 7.46 -10.60
N THR A 271 8.54 6.30 -10.04
CA THR A 271 7.33 5.98 -9.27
C THR A 271 7.75 5.04 -8.13
N PRO A 272 7.26 5.23 -6.89
CA PRO A 272 7.59 4.34 -5.79
C PRO A 272 7.16 2.90 -6.08
N GLY A 273 7.96 1.92 -5.66
CA GLY A 273 7.65 0.52 -5.95
C GLY A 273 6.31 0.06 -5.35
N ALA A 274 5.93 0.57 -4.18
CA ALA A 274 4.65 0.25 -3.54
C ALA A 274 3.43 0.85 -4.27
N ALA A 275 3.63 1.82 -5.17
CA ALA A 275 2.57 2.33 -6.03
C ALA A 275 2.31 1.38 -7.22
N LEU A 276 3.37 0.77 -7.75
CA LEU A 276 3.31 -0.13 -8.90
C LEU A 276 2.87 -1.54 -8.49
N CYS A 277 3.44 -2.04 -7.39
CA CYS A 277 3.10 -3.34 -6.85
C CYS A 277 3.06 -3.31 -5.31
N PRO A 278 1.91 -2.99 -4.70
CA PRO A 278 1.74 -3.04 -3.26
C PRO A 278 2.08 -4.44 -2.72
N GLY A 279 2.98 -4.51 -1.74
CA GLY A 279 3.39 -5.77 -1.12
C GLY A 279 4.39 -6.61 -1.92
N CYS A 280 4.86 -6.13 -3.08
CA CYS A 280 5.96 -6.78 -3.79
C CYS A 280 7.27 -6.77 -2.97
N GLU A 281 8.10 -7.79 -3.21
CA GLU A 281 9.48 -7.77 -2.76
C GLU A 281 10.31 -6.84 -3.67
N LEU A 282 11.29 -6.16 -3.10
CA LEU A 282 12.31 -5.43 -3.83
C LEU A 282 13.45 -6.39 -4.21
N ASN A 283 13.73 -6.53 -5.50
CA ASN A 283 14.81 -7.37 -6.01
C ASN A 283 15.94 -6.53 -6.61
N ASN A 284 17.18 -6.82 -6.21
CA ASN A 284 18.36 -6.29 -6.90
C ASN A 284 18.97 -7.39 -7.73
N THR A 285 19.24 -7.08 -8.99
CA THR A 285 19.97 -7.94 -9.91
C THR A 285 21.30 -7.31 -10.27
N TYR A 286 22.35 -8.13 -10.22
CA TYR A 286 23.73 -7.76 -10.51
C TYR A 286 24.18 -8.48 -11.77
N GLU A 287 24.75 -7.74 -12.70
CA GLU A 287 25.25 -8.28 -13.96
C GLU A 287 26.66 -7.76 -14.25
N MET A 288 27.58 -8.67 -14.55
CA MET A 288 28.97 -8.37 -14.88
C MET A 288 29.49 -9.41 -15.87
N GLU A 289 30.07 -8.95 -16.98
CA GLU A 289 30.71 -9.81 -17.99
C GLU A 289 29.82 -10.98 -18.44
N GLY A 290 28.53 -10.71 -18.64
CA GLY A 290 27.50 -11.68 -19.05
C GLY A 290 26.96 -12.59 -17.93
N PHE A 291 27.59 -12.61 -16.75
CA PHE A 291 27.07 -13.32 -15.59
C PHE A 291 26.03 -12.46 -14.88
N LYS A 292 24.85 -13.03 -14.62
CA LYS A 292 23.72 -12.35 -13.97
C LYS A 292 23.26 -13.13 -12.75
N ILE A 293 23.04 -12.44 -11.64
CA ILE A 293 22.50 -13.02 -10.42
C ILE A 293 21.58 -12.02 -9.71
N SER A 294 20.46 -12.49 -9.19
CA SER A 294 19.56 -11.67 -8.38
C SER A 294 19.54 -12.09 -6.91
N ARG A 295 19.20 -11.14 -6.03
CA ARG A 295 18.99 -11.41 -4.60
C ARG A 295 17.95 -12.51 -4.40
N ILE A 296 16.83 -12.47 -5.11
CA ILE A 296 15.75 -13.46 -4.96
C ILE A 296 16.17 -14.85 -5.45
N GLU A 297 16.85 -14.93 -6.59
CA GLU A 297 17.36 -16.20 -7.09
C GLU A 297 18.32 -16.84 -6.08
N LEU A 298 19.29 -16.06 -5.58
CA LEU A 298 20.29 -16.56 -4.64
C LEU A 298 19.66 -17.00 -3.32
N ARG A 299 18.70 -16.22 -2.78
CA ARG A 299 17.91 -16.59 -1.58
C ARG A 299 17.22 -17.94 -1.71
N LYS A 300 16.71 -18.27 -2.91
CA LYS A 300 16.01 -19.52 -3.18
C LYS A 300 16.95 -20.73 -3.32
N LYS A 301 18.25 -20.51 -3.59
CA LYS A 301 19.22 -21.61 -3.80
C LYS A 301 19.47 -22.43 -2.53
N ALA A 302 19.56 -21.79 -1.36
CA ALA A 302 19.76 -22.49 -0.09
C ALA A 302 19.29 -21.66 1.11
N SER A 303 18.98 -22.35 2.21
CA SER A 303 18.58 -21.72 3.49
C SER A 303 19.62 -20.72 3.99
N LYS A 304 20.91 -21.01 3.79
CA LYS A 304 22.03 -20.14 4.17
C LYS A 304 22.01 -18.82 3.40
N TRP A 305 21.82 -18.86 2.08
CA TRP A 305 21.63 -17.64 1.28
C TRP A 305 20.40 -16.85 1.73
N SER A 306 19.29 -17.52 2.07
CA SER A 306 18.11 -16.83 2.62
C SER A 306 18.38 -16.19 3.99
N ARG A 307 19.36 -16.67 4.77
CA ARG A 307 19.76 -16.03 6.04
C ARG A 307 20.60 -14.78 5.79
N MET A 308 21.53 -14.83 4.82
CA MET A 308 22.45 -13.73 4.50
C MET A 308 21.77 -12.61 3.70
N ILE A 309 20.82 -12.97 2.83
CA ILE A 309 20.11 -12.03 1.97
C ILE A 309 18.67 -11.93 2.49
N LYS A 310 18.42 -10.92 3.31
CA LYS A 310 17.07 -10.69 3.86
C LYS A 310 16.10 -10.20 2.79
N GLN A 311 14.84 -10.61 2.93
CA GLN A 311 13.72 -10.07 2.18
C GLN A 311 13.56 -8.58 2.48
N LYS A 312 13.31 -7.78 1.44
CA LYS A 312 12.97 -6.35 1.57
C LYS A 312 11.75 -6.08 0.72
N PHE A 313 10.78 -5.34 1.23
CA PHE A 313 9.60 -4.98 0.46
C PHE A 313 9.78 -3.62 -0.21
N VAL A 314 9.07 -3.41 -1.31
CA VAL A 314 9.01 -2.09 -1.92
C VAL A 314 8.34 -1.09 -0.98
N GLU A 315 8.85 0.14 -0.97
CA GLU A 315 8.39 1.22 -0.11
C GLU A 315 7.65 2.29 -0.93
N GLU A 316 7.02 3.24 -0.24
CA GLU A 316 6.30 4.38 -0.84
C GLU A 316 7.23 5.57 -1.13
N ASP A 317 8.51 5.45 -0.80
CA ASP A 317 9.52 6.48 -1.04
C ASP A 317 9.94 6.54 -2.52
N PHE A 318 10.28 7.74 -2.98
CA PHE A 318 10.81 7.97 -4.33
C PHE A 318 12.32 7.70 -4.45
N PHE A 319 12.98 7.37 -3.34
CA PHE A 319 14.40 7.03 -3.33
C PHE A 319 14.77 6.25 -2.05
N THR A 320 15.85 5.48 -2.12
CA THR A 320 16.30 4.62 -1.01
C THR A 320 17.21 5.36 -0.02
N ALA A 321 17.23 4.93 1.26
CA ALA A 321 18.19 5.39 2.28
C ALA A 321 19.58 4.73 2.13
N ALA A 322 20.24 4.99 1.01
CA ALA A 322 21.64 4.65 0.71
C ALA A 322 22.10 3.20 1.05
N PRO A 323 21.54 2.12 0.46
CA PRO A 323 21.94 0.77 0.83
C PRO A 323 23.42 0.45 0.54
N ILE A 324 23.97 -0.46 1.35
CA ILE A 324 25.36 -0.92 1.30
C ILE A 324 25.49 -2.05 0.26
N LEU A 325 26.45 -1.94 -0.68
CA LEU A 325 26.93 -3.09 -1.46
C LEU A 325 28.06 -3.81 -0.72
N VAL A 326 29.02 -3.05 -0.20
CA VAL A 326 30.10 -3.56 0.66
C VAL A 326 30.55 -2.47 1.63
N SER A 327 30.72 -2.83 2.91
CA SER A 327 31.32 -1.98 3.94
C SER A 327 32.41 -2.76 4.67
N PHE A 328 33.67 -2.34 4.49
CA PHE A 328 34.80 -3.00 5.14
C PHE A 328 34.89 -2.69 6.64
N SER A 329 34.46 -1.50 7.05
CA SER A 329 34.44 -1.04 8.45
C SER A 329 33.37 -1.74 9.27
N GLU A 330 32.19 -1.96 8.68
CA GLU A 330 31.07 -2.62 9.36
C GLU A 330 31.07 -4.14 9.17
N ASN A 331 31.92 -4.66 8.27
CA ASN A 331 31.98 -6.08 7.91
C ASN A 331 30.62 -6.61 7.40
N ILE A 332 29.94 -5.79 6.58
CA ILE A 332 28.62 -6.06 6.00
C ILE A 332 28.69 -5.91 4.48
N ALA A 333 27.97 -6.75 3.75
CA ALA A 333 27.86 -6.65 2.31
C ALA A 333 26.53 -7.19 1.78
N ASP A 334 26.18 -6.80 0.56
CA ASP A 334 25.18 -7.48 -0.24
C ASP A 334 25.79 -8.75 -0.84
N TYR A 335 25.38 -9.90 -0.33
CA TYR A 335 25.94 -11.19 -0.73
C TYR A 335 25.61 -11.57 -2.19
N ALA A 336 24.56 -11.03 -2.80
CA ALA A 336 24.32 -11.23 -4.23
C ALA A 336 25.30 -10.42 -5.09
N PHE A 337 25.64 -9.21 -4.65
CA PHE A 337 26.73 -8.43 -5.25
C PHE A 337 28.07 -9.17 -5.12
N LEU A 338 28.45 -9.60 -3.91
CA LEU A 338 29.71 -10.32 -3.71
C LEU A 338 29.79 -11.61 -4.54
N TYR A 339 28.70 -12.37 -4.61
CA TYR A 339 28.66 -13.58 -5.43
C TYR A 339 28.86 -13.27 -6.92
N CYS A 340 28.32 -12.15 -7.43
CA CYS A 340 28.59 -11.69 -8.78
C CYS A 340 30.08 -11.38 -9.02
N ILE A 341 30.74 -10.72 -8.05
CA ILE A 341 32.19 -10.47 -8.10
C ILE A 341 32.97 -11.80 -8.06
N TYR A 342 32.60 -12.72 -7.16
CA TYR A 342 33.24 -14.03 -7.01
C TYR A 342 33.20 -14.85 -8.30
N GLN A 343 32.05 -14.87 -8.98
CA GLN A 343 31.89 -15.59 -10.26
C GLN A 343 32.71 -14.97 -11.40
N ASN A 344 33.22 -13.75 -11.23
CA ASN A 344 34.07 -13.06 -12.19
C ASN A 344 35.49 -12.81 -11.64
N LYS A 345 35.88 -13.45 -10.52
CA LYS A 345 37.14 -13.15 -9.82
C LYS A 345 38.37 -13.25 -10.72
N ASP A 346 38.42 -14.24 -11.62
CA ASP A 346 39.54 -14.47 -12.52
C ASP A 346 39.64 -13.41 -13.65
N LYS A 347 38.58 -12.62 -13.86
CA LYS A 347 38.58 -11.52 -14.85
C LYS A 347 39.14 -10.22 -14.29
N PHE A 348 39.31 -10.12 -12.97
CA PHE A 348 39.93 -8.96 -12.31
C PHE A 348 41.45 -9.10 -12.39
N VAL A 349 42.03 -8.37 -13.34
CA VAL A 349 43.49 -8.27 -13.53
C VAL A 349 43.95 -6.84 -13.29
N HIS A 350 45.21 -6.67 -12.88
CA HIS A 350 45.75 -5.35 -12.51
C HIS A 350 45.50 -4.30 -13.61
N GLY A 351 44.92 -3.16 -13.24
CA GLY A 351 44.64 -2.05 -14.14
C GLY A 351 43.38 -2.22 -15.01
N LYS A 352 42.71 -3.38 -14.97
CA LYS A 352 41.47 -3.62 -15.72
C LYS A 352 40.24 -3.18 -14.92
N ALA A 353 39.35 -2.45 -15.59
CA ALA A 353 38.04 -2.11 -15.06
C ALA A 353 36.96 -3.01 -15.65
N LEU A 354 36.11 -3.57 -14.80
CA LEU A 354 34.91 -4.33 -15.20
C LEU A 354 33.65 -3.53 -14.90
N LYS A 355 32.66 -3.58 -15.79
CA LYS A 355 31.39 -2.89 -15.57
C LYS A 355 30.43 -3.78 -14.80
N LEU A 356 29.93 -3.27 -13.68
CA LEU A 356 28.81 -3.84 -12.95
C LEU A 356 27.53 -3.08 -13.30
N LYS A 357 26.54 -3.76 -13.86
CA LYS A 357 25.17 -3.25 -13.95
C LYS A 357 24.37 -3.71 -12.73
N VAL A 358 23.64 -2.79 -12.13
CA VAL A 358 22.67 -3.05 -11.04
C VAL A 358 21.29 -2.64 -11.53
N THR A 359 20.33 -3.56 -11.45
CA THR A 359 18.92 -3.32 -11.79
C THR A 359 18.07 -3.60 -10.56
N MET A 360 17.25 -2.63 -10.16
CA MET A 360 16.26 -2.78 -9.08
C MET A 360 14.88 -2.95 -9.68
N THR A 361 14.18 -4.01 -9.27
CA THR A 361 12.84 -4.34 -9.75
C THR A 361 11.87 -4.59 -8.58
N SER A 362 10.57 -4.40 -8.84
CA SER A 362 9.53 -5.01 -8.02
C SER A 362 9.40 -6.48 -8.40
N ASN A 363 9.22 -7.36 -7.42
CA ASN A 363 9.09 -8.80 -7.62
C ASN A 363 7.86 -9.33 -6.90
N GLN A 364 7.01 -10.03 -7.65
CA GLN A 364 5.83 -10.70 -7.11
C GLN A 364 5.99 -12.19 -7.31
N ASP A 365 5.95 -12.94 -6.20
CA ASP A 365 5.99 -14.41 -6.21
C ASP A 365 7.19 -15.01 -6.97
N GLY A 366 8.32 -14.31 -6.98
CA GLY A 366 9.53 -14.74 -7.68
C GLY A 366 9.66 -14.27 -9.12
N VAL A 367 8.70 -13.50 -9.63
CA VAL A 367 8.72 -12.95 -10.99
C VAL A 367 8.93 -11.44 -10.91
N ASP A 368 10.00 -10.97 -11.54
CA ASP A 368 10.26 -9.53 -11.67
C ASP A 368 9.16 -8.87 -12.52
N LYS A 369 8.70 -7.71 -12.09
CA LYS A 369 7.65 -6.91 -12.71
C LYS A 369 8.27 -5.64 -13.30
N ASP A 370 8.22 -4.54 -12.57
CA ASP A 370 8.65 -3.23 -13.05
C ASP A 370 10.11 -2.97 -12.69
N VAL A 371 10.85 -2.40 -13.63
CA VAL A 371 12.18 -1.84 -13.35
C VAL A 371 12.01 -0.49 -12.67
N LEU A 372 12.46 -0.40 -11.43
CA LEU A 372 12.35 0.79 -10.60
C LEU A 372 13.52 1.76 -10.84
N ALA A 373 14.75 1.22 -10.92
CA ALA A 373 15.95 1.98 -11.20
C ALA A 373 17.08 1.09 -11.75
N GLU A 374 17.97 1.67 -12.54
CA GLU A 374 19.20 1.00 -13.01
C GLU A 374 20.43 1.89 -12.86
N GLY A 375 21.60 1.28 -12.65
CA GLY A 375 22.87 2.00 -12.69
C GLY A 375 24.00 1.09 -13.14
N THR A 376 25.07 1.70 -13.63
CA THR A 376 26.30 0.99 -13.97
C THR A 376 27.48 1.68 -13.31
N ILE A 377 28.37 0.90 -12.72
CA ILE A 377 29.63 1.38 -12.16
C ILE A 377 30.80 0.56 -12.71
N SER A 378 31.93 1.22 -12.95
CA SER A 378 33.18 0.56 -13.29
C SER A 378 33.93 0.15 -12.01
N LEU A 379 34.40 -1.08 -11.93
CA LEU A 379 35.18 -1.61 -10.82
C LEU A 379 36.60 -1.88 -11.31
N LEU A 380 37.54 -1.03 -10.92
CA LEU A 380 38.96 -1.13 -11.24
C LEU A 380 39.68 -1.99 -10.20
N TYR A 381 40.38 -3.03 -10.65
CA TYR A 381 41.25 -3.82 -9.77
C TYR A 381 42.71 -3.35 -9.85
N LYS A 382 43.34 -3.27 -8.68
CA LYS A 382 44.72 -2.87 -8.46
C LYS A 382 45.36 -3.84 -7.46
N ASN A 383 46.65 -4.13 -7.63
CA ASN A 383 47.31 -5.18 -6.82
C ASN A 383 47.44 -4.74 -5.36
N GLU A 384 47.54 -3.44 -5.14
CA GLU A 384 47.58 -2.76 -3.86
C GLU A 384 46.31 -3.02 -3.03
N ASN A 385 45.20 -3.42 -3.68
CA ASN A 385 43.91 -3.69 -3.04
C ASN A 385 43.64 -5.19 -2.84
N LYS A 386 44.66 -6.04 -3.04
CA LYS A 386 44.52 -7.50 -2.99
C LYS A 386 43.89 -7.98 -1.69
N ASP A 387 44.33 -7.48 -0.54
CA ASP A 387 43.83 -7.93 0.77
C ASP A 387 42.33 -7.70 0.92
N GLY A 388 41.83 -6.54 0.50
CA GLY A 388 40.40 -6.24 0.55
C GLY A 388 39.59 -7.05 -0.48
N PHE A 389 40.16 -7.30 -1.66
CA PHE A 389 39.55 -8.18 -2.66
C PHE A 389 39.46 -9.63 -2.17
N ASP A 390 40.55 -10.18 -1.62
CA ASP A 390 40.60 -11.52 -1.04
C ASP A 390 39.63 -11.66 0.14
N LYS A 391 39.51 -10.61 0.98
CA LYS A 391 38.52 -10.57 2.06
C LYS A 391 37.09 -10.71 1.52
N MET A 392 36.75 -10.04 0.42
CA MET A 392 35.44 -10.18 -0.22
C MET A 392 35.22 -11.61 -0.74
N MET A 393 36.25 -12.24 -1.31
CA MET A 393 36.15 -13.62 -1.82
C MET A 393 35.90 -14.60 -0.67
N LYS A 394 36.67 -14.45 0.42
CA LYS A 394 36.53 -15.27 1.62
C LYS A 394 35.11 -15.22 2.20
N TRP A 395 34.50 -14.02 2.29
CA TRP A 395 33.12 -13.90 2.76
C TRP A 395 32.12 -14.74 1.93
N VAL A 396 32.34 -14.89 0.63
CA VAL A 396 31.48 -15.73 -0.23
C VAL A 396 31.79 -17.21 -0.03
N GLU A 397 33.06 -17.58 0.05
CA GLU A 397 33.51 -18.96 0.26
C GLU A 397 33.01 -19.52 1.59
N ASP A 398 33.04 -18.72 2.66
CA ASP A 398 32.47 -19.06 3.96
C ASP A 398 30.97 -19.37 3.84
N VAL A 399 30.26 -18.75 2.88
CA VAL A 399 28.84 -19.04 2.64
C VAL A 399 28.63 -20.30 1.79
N ILE A 400 29.52 -20.59 0.85
CA ILE A 400 29.38 -21.75 -0.06
C ILE A 400 29.83 -23.06 0.60
N ASN A 401 30.85 -23.02 1.46
CA ASN A 401 31.54 -24.20 1.97
C ASN A 401 30.97 -24.80 3.28
N GLU A 402 29.96 -24.16 3.90
CA GLU A 402 29.12 -24.77 4.95
C GLU A 402 27.67 -24.85 4.48
#